data_AF-A0A2K2VXU3-F1
#
_entry.id   AF-A0A2K2VXU3-F1
#
_cell.length_a   1.000
_cell.length_b   1.000
_cell.length_c   1.000
_cell.angle_alpha   90.00
_cell.angle_beta   90.00
_cell.angle_gamma   90.00
#
_symmetry.space_group_name_H-M   'P 1'
#
loop_
_entity.id
_entity.type
_entity.pdbx_description
1 polymer ?
#
loop_
_entity_poly.entity_id
_entity_poly.type
_entity_poly.pdbx_seq_one_letter_code
_entity_poly.pdbx_strand_id
1 'polypeptide(L)'
;MSTFRRHLEPFTLLLLFCFLLSFPSPLQAAEATLSDIIVTNTQEDLLVFFDIQGCFTREMEEAILNGIPTTFTIVIKLYRTRAVWLDASIASITLEHTIKYDSLKNEFRVMR
;
A
#
# COMPACT_ATOMS: atom_id res chain seq x y z
N MET A 1 31.47 -36.76 34.31
CA MET A 1 30.40 -35.78 34.02
C MET A 1 30.72 -35.02 32.73
N SER A 2 30.54 -35.61 31.54
CA SER A 2 30.85 -34.94 30.25
C SER A 2 29.85 -35.18 29.12
N THR A 3 28.78 -35.95 29.35
CA THR A 3 27.82 -36.33 28.31
C THR A 3 26.59 -35.42 28.20
N PHE A 4 26.31 -34.59 29.21
CA PHE A 4 25.09 -33.75 29.24
C PHE A 4 25.18 -32.47 28.38
N ARG A 5 26.38 -32.03 28.01
CA ARG A 5 26.59 -30.78 27.24
C ARG A 5 26.26 -30.91 25.74
N ARG A 6 26.13 -32.14 25.19
CA ARG A 6 26.03 -32.38 23.74
C ARG A 6 24.63 -32.17 23.12
N HIS A 7 23.55 -32.20 23.90
CA HIS A 7 22.18 -31.99 23.39
C HIS A 7 21.69 -30.54 23.47
N LEU A 8 22.44 -29.65 24.15
CA LEU A 8 22.09 -28.24 24.29
C LEU A 8 22.43 -27.44 23.01
N GLU A 9 23.55 -27.79 22.36
CA GLU A 9 24.07 -27.15 21.13
C GLU A 9 23.11 -27.16 19.92
N PRO A 10 22.43 -28.28 19.57
CA PRO A 10 21.50 -28.28 18.44
C PRO A 10 20.22 -27.48 18.74
N PHE A 11 19.78 -27.43 19.99
CA PHE A 11 18.61 -26.65 20.40
C PHE A 11 18.90 -25.15 20.37
N THR A 12 20.10 -24.74 20.79
CA THR A 12 20.57 -23.36 20.65
C THR A 12 20.76 -22.96 19.18
N LEU A 13 21.26 -23.87 18.33
CA LEU A 13 21.37 -23.64 16.88
C LEU A 13 20.00 -23.50 16.22
N LEU A 14 19.02 -24.31 16.62
CA LEU A 14 17.64 -24.22 16.13
C LEU A 14 16.99 -22.89 16.55
N LEU A 15 17.16 -22.48 17.81
CA LEU A 15 16.68 -21.18 18.30
C LEU A 15 17.34 -19.99 17.57
N LEU A 16 18.66 -20.06 17.33
CA LEU A 16 19.38 -19.04 16.57
C LEU A 16 18.90 -18.98 15.12
N PHE A 17 18.65 -20.14 14.49
CA PHE A 17 18.13 -20.23 13.13
C PHE A 17 16.70 -19.67 13.01
N CYS A 18 15.81 -19.99 13.97
CA CYS A 18 14.48 -19.40 14.04
C CYS A 18 14.52 -17.89 14.28
N PHE A 19 15.47 -17.41 15.10
CA PHE A 19 15.68 -15.97 15.32
C PHE A 19 16.14 -15.26 14.05
N LEU A 20 17.03 -15.87 13.26
CA LEU A 20 17.48 -15.34 11.97
C LEU A 20 16.37 -15.30 10.92
N LEU A 21 15.46 -16.29 10.91
CA LEU A 21 14.29 -16.30 10.02
C LEU A 21 13.19 -15.30 10.43
N SER A 22 13.26 -14.77 11.66
CA SER A 22 12.28 -13.79 12.17
C SER A 22 12.60 -12.36 11.76
N PHE A 23 13.73 -12.11 11.08
CA PHE A 23 13.98 -10.80 10.50
C PHE A 23 13.11 -10.62 9.26
N PRO A 24 12.08 -9.76 9.29
CA PRO A 24 11.36 -9.43 8.08
C PRO A 24 12.37 -8.83 7.10
N SER A 25 12.40 -9.36 5.87
CA SER A 25 13.07 -8.65 4.79
C SER A 25 12.42 -7.28 4.65
N PRO A 26 13.19 -6.19 4.51
CA PRO A 26 12.61 -4.92 4.13
C PRO A 26 12.07 -5.07 2.71
N LEU A 27 10.79 -5.44 2.59
CA LEU A 27 10.07 -5.23 1.35
C LEU A 27 9.92 -3.73 1.20
N GLN A 28 10.73 -3.15 0.33
CA GLN A 28 10.59 -1.77 -0.08
C GLN A 28 9.40 -1.70 -1.06
N ALA A 29 8.19 -1.71 -0.50
CA ALA A 29 7.02 -1.31 -1.25
C ALA A 29 7.16 0.19 -1.53
N ALA A 30 6.95 0.60 -2.79
CA ALA A 30 6.67 2.00 -3.08
C ALA A 30 5.35 2.33 -2.39
N GLU A 31 5.44 2.94 -1.20
CA GLU A 31 4.27 3.20 -0.37
C GLU A 31 3.64 4.49 -0.86
N ALA A 32 2.52 4.36 -1.58
CA ALA A 32 1.72 5.51 -1.98
C ALA A 32 1.25 6.24 -0.71
N THR A 33 1.49 7.54 -0.64
CA THR A 33 1.12 8.36 0.52
C THR A 33 -0.01 9.31 0.17
N LEU A 34 -0.88 9.58 1.14
CA LEU A 34 -1.87 10.64 1.04
C LEU A 34 -1.29 11.93 1.61
N SER A 35 -1.37 13.03 0.86
CA SER A 35 -1.00 14.37 1.32
C SER A 35 -2.20 15.31 1.21
N ASP A 36 -2.07 16.50 1.81
CA ASP A 36 -2.99 17.63 1.63
C ASP A 36 -4.46 17.27 1.89
N ILE A 37 -4.68 16.48 2.95
CA ILE A 37 -6.01 15.99 3.32
C ILE A 37 -6.83 17.14 3.90
N ILE A 38 -7.89 17.53 3.19
CA ILE A 38 -8.85 18.54 3.62
C ILE A 38 -10.20 17.86 3.81
N VAL A 39 -10.77 18.00 5.00
CA VAL A 39 -12.08 17.47 5.35
C VAL A 39 -13.03 18.63 5.60
N THR A 40 -14.15 18.66 4.86
CA THR A 40 -15.20 19.67 4.99
C THR A 40 -16.55 18.99 5.16
N ASN A 41 -17.43 19.58 5.97
CA ASN A 41 -18.78 19.09 6.15
C ASN A 41 -19.78 20.01 5.43
N THR A 42 -20.74 19.44 4.72
CA THR A 42 -21.91 20.16 4.20
C THR A 42 -23.10 19.96 5.14
N GLN A 43 -24.33 20.24 4.70
CA GLN A 43 -25.51 19.91 5.52
C GLN A 43 -25.80 18.40 5.57
N GLU A 44 -25.41 17.67 4.52
CA GLU A 44 -25.78 16.25 4.33
C GLU A 44 -24.55 15.33 4.17
N ASP A 45 -23.42 15.87 3.71
CA ASP A 45 -22.26 15.08 3.28
C ASP A 45 -20.95 15.48 3.96
N LEU A 46 -20.06 14.50 4.10
CA LEU A 46 -18.65 14.73 4.38
C LEU A 46 -17.88 14.77 3.05
N LEU A 47 -17.27 15.91 2.76
CA LEU A 47 -16.37 16.10 1.61
C LEU A 47 -14.93 15.92 2.06
N VAL A 48 -14.19 15.06 1.35
CA VAL A 48 -12.78 14.81 1.60
C VAL A 48 -12.01 15.05 0.31
N PHE A 49 -11.03 15.94 0.38
CA PHE A 49 -10.05 16.20 -0.67
C PHE A 49 -8.69 15.71 -0.18
N PHE A 50 -7.91 15.11 -1.06
CA PHE A 50 -6.56 14.65 -0.76
C PHE A 50 -5.80 14.46 -2.07
N ASP A 51 -4.48 14.55 -1.98
CA ASP A 51 -3.55 14.19 -3.04
C ASP A 51 -2.96 12.82 -2.76
N ILE A 52 -2.69 12.06 -3.82
CA ILE A 52 -2.00 10.77 -3.72
C ILE A 52 -0.61 10.92 -4.35
N GLN A 53 0.43 10.74 -3.54
CA GLN A 53 1.82 10.79 -3.98
C GLN A 53 2.38 9.38 -4.15
N GLY A 54 3.21 9.17 -5.17
CA GLY A 54 3.88 7.89 -5.40
C GLY A 54 2.95 6.71 -5.69
N CYS A 55 1.75 6.96 -6.24
CA CYS A 55 0.80 5.89 -6.56
C CYS A 55 1.16 5.08 -7.82
N PHE A 56 2.02 5.62 -8.68
CA PHE A 56 2.54 4.91 -9.85
C PHE A 56 3.89 4.26 -9.51
N THR A 57 3.99 2.95 -9.72
CA THR A 57 5.30 2.28 -9.70
C THR A 57 6.04 2.61 -10.97
N ARG A 58 7.36 2.46 -10.95
CA ARG A 58 8.20 2.67 -12.13
C ARG A 58 7.74 1.82 -13.32
N GLU A 59 7.33 0.58 -13.07
CA GLU A 59 6.82 -0.33 -14.11
C GLU A 59 5.50 0.19 -14.71
N MET A 60 4.62 0.79 -13.89
CA MET A 60 3.41 1.45 -14.38
C MET A 60 3.75 2.68 -15.22
N GLU A 61 4.65 3.54 -14.75
CA GLU A 61 5.08 4.73 -15.49
C GLU A 61 5.68 4.34 -16.85
N GLU A 62 6.58 3.35 -16.89
CA GLU A 62 7.17 2.84 -18.12
C GLU A 62 6.11 2.28 -19.07
N ALA A 63 5.15 1.50 -18.57
CA ALA A 63 4.05 0.97 -19.39
C ALA A 63 3.21 2.11 -20.00
N ILE A 64 2.82 3.08 -19.17
CA ILE A 64 2.03 4.24 -19.60
C ILE A 64 2.77 5.02 -20.68
N LEU A 65 4.05 5.35 -20.46
CA LEU A 65 4.87 6.14 -21.40
C LEU A 65 5.10 5.40 -22.73
N ASN A 66 5.11 4.07 -22.71
CA ASN A 66 5.15 3.24 -23.92
C ASN A 66 3.79 3.13 -24.63
N GLY A 67 2.77 3.85 -24.15
CA GLY A 67 1.42 3.87 -24.73
C GLY A 67 0.61 2.61 -24.40
N ILE A 68 1.06 1.79 -23.46
CA ILE A 68 0.31 0.64 -22.95
C ILE A 68 -0.75 1.20 -22.00
N PRO A 69 -2.06 0.93 -22.22
CA PRO A 69 -3.08 1.33 -21.27
C PRO A 69 -2.83 0.64 -19.92
N THR A 70 -2.73 1.42 -18.85
CA THR A 70 -2.50 0.92 -17.49
C THR A 70 -3.66 1.32 -16.61
N THR A 71 -4.32 0.32 -16.02
CA THR A 71 -5.41 0.50 -15.07
C THR A 71 -4.86 0.42 -13.65
N PHE A 72 -5.20 1.41 -12.82
CA PHE A 72 -4.89 1.41 -11.40
C PHE A 72 -6.19 1.55 -10.60
N THR A 73 -6.20 0.93 -9.42
CA THR A 73 -7.37 0.89 -8.54
C THR A 73 -7.06 1.63 -7.24
N ILE A 74 -7.87 2.63 -6.92
CA ILE A 74 -7.81 3.36 -5.65
C ILE A 74 -8.91 2.82 -4.75
N VAL A 75 -8.54 2.32 -3.57
CA VAL A 75 -9.50 1.87 -2.55
C VAL A 75 -9.42 2.80 -1.35
N ILE A 76 -10.48 3.58 -1.15
CA ILE A 76 -10.60 4.56 -0.05
C ILE A 76 -11.54 3.97 0.99
N LYS A 77 -11.10 3.92 2.24
CA LYS A 77 -11.89 3.40 3.37
C LYS A 77 -11.98 4.43 4.47
N LEU A 78 -13.19 4.74 4.91
CA LEU A 78 -13.45 5.66 6.01
C LEU A 78 -13.82 4.86 7.26
N TYR A 79 -13.10 5.11 8.35
CA TYR A 79 -13.31 4.46 9.64
C TYR A 79 -13.65 5.47 10.73
N ARG A 80 -14.55 5.09 11.65
CA ARG A 80 -14.81 5.80 12.89
C ARG A 80 -13.87 5.27 13.96
N THR A 81 -12.96 6.11 14.42
CA THR A 81 -12.06 5.79 15.53
C THR A 81 -12.82 5.59 16.83
N ARG A 82 -12.51 4.51 17.56
CA ARG A 82 -13.13 4.19 18.86
C ARG A 82 -12.04 3.89 19.89
N ALA A 83 -12.22 4.40 21.11
CA ALA A 83 -11.20 4.29 22.15
C ALA A 83 -11.04 2.87 22.75
N VAL A 84 -12.09 2.05 22.71
CA VAL A 84 -12.15 0.77 23.45
C VAL A 84 -12.38 -0.43 22.53
N TRP A 85 -12.77 -0.21 21.27
CA TRP A 85 -13.16 -1.26 20.33
C TRP A 85 -12.51 -1.01 18.98
N LEU A 86 -12.47 -2.05 18.13
CA LEU A 86 -12.04 -1.91 16.74
C LEU A 86 -12.80 -0.79 16.04
N ASP A 87 -12.05 -0.04 15.23
CA ASP A 87 -12.59 1.04 14.41
C ASP A 87 -13.70 0.52 13.50
N ALA A 88 -14.79 1.26 13.44
CA ALA A 88 -15.94 0.86 12.65
C ALA A 88 -15.83 1.42 11.23
N SER A 89 -15.89 0.56 10.23
CA SER A 89 -16.02 1.00 8.83
C SER A 89 -17.31 1.80 8.65
N ILE A 90 -17.20 2.99 8.09
CA ILE A 90 -18.32 3.89 7.78
C ILE A 90 -18.67 3.77 6.30
N ALA A 91 -17.65 3.84 5.43
CA ALA A 91 -17.82 3.84 4.00
C ALA A 91 -16.57 3.29 3.31
N SER A 92 -16.75 2.74 2.11
CA SER A 92 -15.67 2.30 1.24
C SER A 92 -16.00 2.67 -0.20
N ILE A 93 -15.04 3.26 -0.91
CA ILE A 93 -15.16 3.61 -2.32
C ILE A 93 -13.99 2.97 -3.06
N THR A 94 -14.29 2.35 -4.19
CA THR A 94 -13.30 1.83 -5.12
C THR A 94 -13.41 2.60 -6.43
N LEU A 95 -12.29 3.13 -6.90
CA LEU A 95 -12.17 3.86 -8.15
C LEU A 95 -11.21 3.10 -9.05
N GLU A 96 -11.62 2.85 -10.29
CA GLU A 96 -10.75 2.31 -11.32
C GLU A 96 -10.54 3.38 -12.38
N HIS A 97 -9.28 3.60 -12.73
CA HIS A 97 -8.89 4.57 -13.73
C HIS A 97 -7.84 3.96 -14.64
N THR A 98 -8.01 4.18 -15.94
CA THR A 98 -7.06 3.74 -16.95
C THR A 98 -6.37 4.94 -17.56
N ILE A 99 -5.04 4.96 -17.54
CA ILE A 99 -4.22 5.98 -18.19
C ILE A 99 -3.56 5.37 -19.42
N LYS A 100 -3.54 6.15 -20.50
CA LYS A 100 -2.78 5.82 -21.71
C LYS A 100 -2.12 7.08 -22.25
N TYR A 101 -0.85 6.98 -22.62
CA TYR A 101 -0.18 8.01 -23.39
C TYR A 101 -0.46 7.86 -24.89
N ASP A 102 -0.90 8.93 -25.54
CA ASP A 102 -1.05 9.03 -27.00
C ASP A 102 0.19 9.73 -27.57
N SER A 103 1.11 8.96 -28.14
CA SER A 103 2.38 9.47 -28.67
C SER A 103 2.22 10.31 -29.94
N LEU A 104 1.11 10.15 -30.68
CA LEU A 104 0.85 10.94 -31.88
C LEU A 104 0.40 12.36 -31.52
N LYS A 105 -0.31 12.50 -30.40
CA LYS A 105 -0.81 13.79 -29.91
C LYS A 105 -0.01 14.37 -28.75
N ASN A 106 0.94 13.60 -28.21
CA ASN A 106 1.74 13.96 -27.04
C ASN A 106 0.88 14.33 -25.82
N GLU A 107 -0.15 13.54 -25.55
CA GLU A 107 -1.13 13.77 -24.47
C GLU A 107 -1.39 12.50 -23.65
N PHE A 108 -1.72 12.66 -22.37
CA PHE A 108 -2.24 11.56 -21.56
C PHE A 108 -3.76 11.55 -21.62
N ARG A 109 -4.34 10.37 -21.85
CA ARG A 109 -5.78 10.14 -21.75
C ARG A 109 -6.10 9.38 -20.49
N VAL A 110 -7.01 9.92 -19.70
CA VAL A 110 -7.55 9.31 -18.50
C VAL A 110 -8.97 8.83 -18.81
N MET A 111 -9.22 7.56 -18.57
CA MET A 111 -10.51 6.90 -18.77
C MET A 111 -11.00 6.34 -17.43
N ARG A 112 -12.31 6.36 -17.21
CA ARG A 112 -12.98 5.77 -16.05
C ARG A 112 -13.73 4.52 -16.48
#